data_AF-A0A923INF8-F1
#
_entry.id   AF-A0A923INF8-F1
#
_cell.length_a   1.000
_cell.length_b   1.000
_cell.length_c   1.000
_cell.angle_alpha   90.00
_cell.angle_beta   90.00
_cell.angle_gamma   90.00
#
_symmetry.space_group_name_H-M   'P 1'
#
loop_
_entity.id
_entity.type
_entity.pdbx_description
1 polymer ?
#
loop_
_entity_poly.entity_id
_entity_poly.type
_entity_poly.pdbx_seq_one_letter_code
_entity_poly.pdbx_strand_id
1 'polypeptide(L)'
;MSLHELAGKPAPRSLLANIPRLVSTYYTHTPDASDPDQRVAFGTSGHRGSSLKNSFNERHILAICQAIAEYRKSRKIDGPLFMGMDTHALSEAALATAVEVFAAYGIAVTVQRGLRYTPTPVISHAILTYN
;
A
#
# COMPACT_ATOMS: atom_id res chain seq x y z
N MET A 1 -6.29 33.39 -3.19
CA MET A 1 -5.24 33.68 -2.20
C MET A 1 -4.52 32.37 -1.90
N SER A 2 -3.18 32.32 -1.95
CA SER A 2 -2.47 31.13 -1.48
C SER A 2 -2.58 31.07 0.04
N LEU A 3 -3.25 30.02 0.54
CA LEU A 3 -3.50 29.82 1.98
C LEU A 3 -2.21 29.61 2.80
N HIS A 4 -1.09 29.28 2.15
CA HIS A 4 0.19 29.00 2.80
C HIS A 4 1.31 29.84 2.18
N GLU A 5 2.17 30.42 3.02
CA GLU A 5 3.26 31.32 2.60
C GLU A 5 4.28 30.67 1.65
N LEU A 6 4.38 29.34 1.69
CA LEU A 6 5.27 28.53 0.85
C LEU A 6 4.59 27.90 -0.39
N ALA A 7 3.32 28.22 -0.68
CA ALA A 7 2.65 27.65 -1.84
C ALA A 7 3.40 27.96 -3.15
N GLY A 8 3.69 26.93 -3.96
CA GLY A 8 4.44 27.04 -5.21
C GLY A 8 5.95 27.25 -5.05
N LYS A 9 6.49 27.27 -3.82
CA LYS A 9 7.93 27.40 -3.55
C LYS A 9 8.57 26.02 -3.30
N PRO A 10 9.88 25.84 -3.53
CA PRO A 10 10.59 24.62 -3.17
C PRO A 10 10.44 24.29 -1.68
N ALA A 11 10.26 23.00 -1.36
CA ALA A 11 10.11 22.56 0.02
C ALA A 11 11.42 22.76 0.80
N PRO A 12 11.41 23.47 1.94
CA PRO A 12 12.57 23.55 2.82
C PRO A 12 12.86 22.19 3.47
N ARG A 13 14.13 21.94 3.82
CA ARG A 13 14.56 20.68 4.44
C ARG A 13 13.80 20.31 5.71
N SER A 14 13.34 21.31 6.46
CA SER A 14 12.56 21.12 7.70
C SER A 14 11.18 20.47 7.48
N LEU A 15 10.64 20.50 6.26
CA LEU A 15 9.37 19.85 5.92
C LEU A 15 9.55 18.43 5.35
N LEU A 16 10.78 17.99 5.10
CA LEU A 16 11.04 16.68 4.53
C LEU A 16 10.87 15.59 5.58
N ALA A 17 10.19 14.50 5.22
CA ALA A 17 10.00 13.36 6.09
C ALA A 17 11.31 12.61 6.34
N ASN A 18 11.47 12.09 7.56
CA ASN A 18 12.53 11.13 7.87
C ASN A 18 12.12 9.74 7.35
N ILE A 19 12.57 9.39 6.15
CA ILE A 19 12.19 8.14 5.46
C ILE A 19 12.59 6.88 6.26
N PRO A 20 13.82 6.76 6.80
CA PRO A 20 14.17 5.62 7.65
C PRO A 20 13.23 5.44 8.85
N ARG A 21 12.84 6.53 9.52
CA ARG A 21 11.90 6.47 10.63
C ARG A 21 10.51 6.04 10.17
N LEU A 22 10.01 6.61 9.07
CA LEU A 22 8.71 6.28 8.48
C LEU A 22 8.61 4.79 8.13
N VAL A 23 9.66 4.23 7.51
CA VAL A 23 9.73 2.80 7.18
C VAL A 23 9.90 1.96 8.44
N SER A 24 10.74 2.35 9.39
CA SER A 24 10.90 1.62 10.65
C SER A 24 9.58 1.50 11.42
N THR A 25 8.82 2.60 11.55
CA THR A 25 7.54 2.58 12.28
C THR A 25 6.48 1.72 11.60
N TYR A 26 6.60 1.44 10.30
CA TYR A 26 5.70 0.50 9.61
C TYR A 26 5.75 -0.89 10.22
N TYR A 27 6.96 -1.36 10.57
CA TYR A 27 7.21 -2.68 11.14
C TYR A 27 7.15 -2.69 12.68
N THR A 28 7.66 -1.64 13.33
CA THR A 28 7.82 -1.64 14.79
C THR A 28 6.57 -1.21 15.55
N HIS A 29 5.65 -0.49 14.91
CA HIS A 29 4.41 -0.07 15.55
C HIS A 29 3.26 -1.00 15.21
N THR A 30 2.40 -1.20 16.20
CA THR A 30 1.18 -1.99 16.09
C THR A 30 -0.04 -1.08 16.24
N PRO A 31 -0.98 -1.07 15.28
CA PRO A 31 -2.23 -0.34 15.44
C PRO A 31 -3.09 -0.90 16.56
N ASP A 32 -3.78 0.00 17.26
CA ASP A 32 -4.81 -0.33 18.24
C ASP A 32 -6.19 -0.36 17.57
N ALA A 33 -6.78 -1.55 17.44
CA ALA A 33 -8.09 -1.71 16.82
C ALA A 33 -9.23 -1.08 17.63
N SER A 34 -9.04 -0.77 18.91
CA SER A 34 -10.04 -0.07 19.71
C SER A 34 -10.19 1.39 19.27
N ASP A 35 -9.10 2.01 18.80
CA ASP A 35 -9.06 3.36 18.25
C ASP A 35 -9.58 3.40 16.79
N PRO A 36 -10.71 4.07 16.49
CA PRO A 36 -11.24 4.17 15.14
C PRO A 36 -10.26 4.75 14.10
N ASP A 37 -9.36 5.65 14.50
CA ASP A 37 -8.42 6.31 13.59
C ASP A 37 -7.27 5.37 13.13
N GLN A 38 -7.08 4.26 13.84
CA GLN A 38 -6.07 3.24 13.55
C GLN A 38 -6.68 1.99 12.90
N ARG A 39 -7.99 1.99 12.61
CA ARG A 39 -8.65 0.87 11.92
C ARG A 39 -8.40 0.93 10.42
N VAL A 40 -8.54 -0.22 9.78
CA VAL A 40 -8.64 -0.29 8.31
C VAL A 40 -9.91 0.43 7.87
N ALA A 41 -9.74 1.53 7.13
CA ALA A 41 -10.79 2.22 6.40
C ALA A 41 -10.56 2.00 4.89
N PHE A 42 -11.21 0.99 4.31
CA PHE A 42 -11.01 0.60 2.90
C PHE A 42 -12.17 1.11 2.02
N GLY A 43 -12.00 2.30 1.44
CA GLY A 43 -13.03 2.98 0.64
C GLY A 43 -12.83 2.87 -0.87
N THR A 44 -13.40 3.83 -1.62
CA THR A 44 -13.30 3.88 -3.10
C THR A 44 -11.86 3.95 -3.62
N SER A 45 -10.95 4.51 -2.83
CA SER A 45 -9.51 4.61 -3.13
C SER A 45 -8.66 3.69 -2.26
N GLY A 46 -9.25 2.60 -1.75
CA GLY A 46 -8.61 1.69 -0.81
C GLY A 46 -8.42 2.29 0.58
N HIS A 47 -7.45 1.74 1.32
CA HIS A 47 -7.03 2.24 2.62
C HIS A 47 -5.77 3.11 2.50
N ARG A 48 -5.73 4.22 3.24
CA ARG A 48 -4.63 5.18 3.25
C ARG A 48 -4.35 5.61 4.68
N GLY A 49 -3.08 5.91 4.97
CA GLY A 49 -2.67 6.40 6.28
C GLY A 49 -1.17 6.65 6.34
N SER A 50 -0.62 6.67 7.55
CA SER A 50 0.81 6.79 7.79
C SER A 50 1.23 5.91 8.96
N SER A 51 2.37 5.26 8.84
CA SER A 51 2.95 4.45 9.92
C SER A 51 3.27 5.28 11.17
N LEU A 52 3.55 6.58 11.01
CA LEU A 52 3.78 7.51 12.13
C LEU A 52 2.52 7.80 12.95
N LYS A 53 1.35 7.53 12.38
CA LYS A 53 0.04 7.71 13.02
C LYS A 53 -0.65 6.38 13.34
N ASN A 54 0.08 5.26 13.23
CA ASN A 54 -0.45 3.91 13.39
C ASN A 54 -1.67 3.61 12.49
N SER A 55 -1.77 4.24 11.32
CA SER A 55 -2.89 4.05 10.38
C SER A 55 -2.45 3.50 9.02
N PHE A 56 -1.18 3.09 8.89
CA PHE A 56 -0.64 2.37 7.74
C PHE A 56 0.65 1.66 8.16
N ASN A 57 0.50 0.45 8.68
CA ASN A 57 1.56 -0.38 9.28
C ASN A 57 1.37 -1.82 8.80
N GLU A 58 2.36 -2.67 9.05
CA GLU A 58 2.38 -4.05 8.56
C GLU A 58 1.08 -4.81 8.84
N ARG A 59 0.53 -4.71 10.06
CA ARG A 59 -0.72 -5.38 10.44
C ARG A 59 -1.92 -4.97 9.58
N HIS A 60 -1.96 -3.74 9.08
CA HIS A 60 -3.03 -3.31 8.17
C HIS A 60 -2.91 -4.03 6.83
N ILE A 61 -1.69 -4.09 6.28
CA ILE A 61 -1.44 -4.69 4.97
C ILE A 61 -1.63 -6.20 5.03
N LEU A 62 -1.16 -6.87 6.09
CA LEU A 62 -1.44 -8.28 6.35
C LEU A 62 -2.95 -8.57 6.33
N ALA A 63 -3.74 -7.79 7.09
CA ALA A 63 -5.18 -7.97 7.19
C ALA A 63 -5.90 -7.70 5.85
N ILE A 64 -5.51 -6.65 5.12
CA ILE A 64 -6.09 -6.30 3.83
C ILE A 64 -5.77 -7.38 2.78
N CYS A 65 -4.52 -7.84 2.69
CA CYS A 65 -4.12 -8.87 1.73
C CYS A 65 -4.80 -10.21 2.01
N GLN A 66 -4.91 -10.60 3.28
CA GLN A 66 -5.71 -11.77 3.69
C GLN A 66 -7.15 -11.66 3.18
N ALA A 67 -7.82 -10.54 3.47
CA ALA A 67 -9.21 -10.32 3.05
C ALA A 67 -9.37 -10.34 1.52
N ILE A 68 -8.42 -9.78 0.77
CA ILE A 68 -8.41 -9.82 -0.70
C ILE A 68 -8.23 -11.26 -1.21
N ALA A 69 -7.32 -12.04 -0.62
CA ALA A 69 -7.08 -13.42 -1.01
C ALA A 69 -8.32 -14.29 -0.80
N GLU A 70 -8.95 -14.18 0.37
CA GLU A 70 -10.21 -14.87 0.70
C GLU A 70 -11.35 -14.45 -0.24
N TYR A 71 -11.46 -13.15 -0.53
CA TYR A 71 -12.48 -12.64 -1.45
C TYR A 71 -12.28 -13.22 -2.86
N ARG A 72 -11.07 -13.19 -3.41
CA ARG A 72 -10.76 -13.77 -4.73
C ARG A 72 -11.16 -15.24 -4.79
N LYS A 73 -10.82 -16.02 -3.76
CA LYS A 73 -11.21 -17.42 -3.64
C LYS A 73 -12.73 -17.59 -3.64
N SER A 74 -13.46 -16.80 -2.85
CA SER A 74 -14.93 -16.84 -2.80
C SER A 74 -15.60 -16.52 -4.14
N ARG A 75 -14.92 -15.72 -4.97
CA ARG A 75 -15.38 -15.29 -6.30
C ARG A 75 -14.83 -16.13 -7.44
N LYS A 76 -14.04 -17.18 -7.15
CA LYS A 76 -13.38 -18.05 -8.14
C LYS A 76 -12.52 -17.27 -9.13
N ILE A 77 -11.75 -16.29 -8.61
CA ILE A 77 -10.82 -15.48 -9.40
C ILE A 77 -9.43 -16.10 -9.29
N ASP A 78 -9.15 -17.03 -10.21
CA ASP A 78 -8.00 -17.94 -10.10
C ASP A 78 -6.81 -17.53 -10.98
N GLY A 79 -6.98 -16.49 -11.81
CA GLY A 79 -5.91 -15.91 -12.63
C GLY A 79 -4.83 -15.18 -11.80
N PRO A 80 -3.81 -14.60 -12.45
CA PRO A 80 -2.74 -13.89 -11.76
C PRO A 80 -3.24 -12.65 -11.01
N LEU A 81 -2.44 -12.18 -10.06
CA LEU A 81 -2.64 -10.93 -9.33
C LEU A 81 -1.53 -9.97 -9.76
N PHE A 82 -1.87 -9.01 -10.62
CA PHE A 82 -0.97 -7.93 -11.02
C PHE A 82 -0.82 -6.93 -9.89
N MET A 83 0.40 -6.77 -9.40
CA MET A 83 0.74 -5.85 -8.31
C MET A 83 1.60 -4.72 -8.82
N GLY A 84 1.28 -3.51 -8.41
CA GLY A 84 2.02 -2.29 -8.72
C GLY A 84 2.09 -1.40 -7.49
N MET A 85 3.14 -0.59 -7.44
CA MET A 85 3.34 0.41 -6.40
C MET A 85 3.76 1.74 -7.03
N ASP A 86 3.49 2.84 -6.33
CA ASP A 86 4.00 4.16 -6.66
C ASP A 86 5.31 4.46 -5.91
N THR A 87 5.76 5.71 -5.96
CA THR A 87 7.05 6.16 -5.41
C THR A 87 7.01 6.54 -3.93
N HIS A 88 5.90 6.33 -3.21
CA HIS A 88 5.86 6.61 -1.77
C HIS A 88 6.73 5.62 -0.99
N ALA A 89 7.40 6.10 0.05
CA ALA A 89 8.32 5.28 0.84
C ALA A 89 7.64 4.05 1.48
N LEU A 90 6.39 4.17 1.93
CA LEU A 90 5.65 3.06 2.53
C LEU A 90 5.16 2.04 1.50
N SER A 91 5.19 2.37 0.21
CA SER A 91 4.74 1.47 -0.86
C SER A 91 5.68 0.28 -1.05
N GLU A 92 6.99 0.48 -0.86
CA GLU A 92 8.00 -0.60 -0.87
C GLU A 92 7.73 -1.64 0.22
N ALA A 93 7.54 -1.17 1.46
CA ALA A 93 7.25 -2.03 2.61
C ALA A 93 5.92 -2.77 2.44
N ALA A 94 4.88 -2.06 1.99
CA ALA A 94 3.57 -2.65 1.74
C ALA A 94 3.58 -3.68 0.59
N LEU A 95 4.36 -3.45 -0.47
CA LEU A 95 4.51 -4.41 -1.57
C LEU A 95 5.14 -5.72 -1.06
N ALA A 96 6.19 -5.64 -0.25
CA ALA A 96 6.85 -6.80 0.33
C ALA A 96 5.87 -7.64 1.17
N THR A 97 5.19 -7.03 2.14
CA THR A 97 4.18 -7.71 2.98
C THR A 97 3.05 -8.32 2.14
N ALA A 98 2.60 -7.61 1.10
CA ALA A 98 1.54 -8.12 0.24
C ALA A 98 1.97 -9.35 -0.57
N VAL A 99 3.20 -9.36 -1.10
CA VAL A 99 3.77 -10.51 -1.81
C VAL A 99 3.87 -11.73 -0.89
N GLU A 100 4.32 -11.55 0.36
CA GLU A 100 4.41 -12.64 1.34
C GLU A 100 3.03 -13.29 1.58
N VAL A 101 2.00 -12.48 1.83
CA VAL A 101 0.65 -12.99 2.06
C VAL A 101 0.11 -13.69 0.82
N PHE A 102 0.17 -13.07 -0.35
CA PHE A 102 -0.39 -13.68 -1.56
C PHE A 102 0.36 -14.95 -2.00
N ALA A 103 1.68 -14.99 -1.82
CA ALA A 103 2.47 -16.20 -2.05
C ALA A 103 2.08 -17.33 -1.08
N ALA A 104 1.85 -17.01 0.20
CA ALA A 104 1.37 -17.98 1.19
C ALA A 104 -0.02 -18.56 0.83
N TYR A 105 -0.85 -17.79 0.12
CA TYR A 105 -2.13 -18.24 -0.43
C TYR A 105 -2.03 -19.04 -1.74
N GLY A 106 -0.82 -19.21 -2.28
CA GLY A 106 -0.63 -19.84 -3.59
C GLY A 106 -1.13 -19.00 -4.76
N ILE A 107 -1.34 -17.70 -4.58
CA ILE A 107 -1.77 -16.79 -5.64
C ILE A 107 -0.55 -16.43 -6.49
N ALA A 108 -0.65 -16.65 -7.81
CA ALA A 108 0.39 -16.24 -8.75
C ALA A 108 0.45 -14.70 -8.84
N VAL A 109 1.49 -14.11 -8.25
CA VAL A 109 1.72 -12.65 -8.29
C VAL A 109 2.58 -12.25 -9.47
N THR A 110 2.18 -11.17 -10.16
CA THR A 110 2.97 -10.55 -11.22
C THR A 110 3.38 -9.16 -10.78
N VAL A 111 4.69 -8.93 -10.63
CA VAL A 111 5.28 -7.64 -10.27
C VAL A 111 6.14 -7.10 -11.40
N GLN A 112 6.36 -5.79 -11.42
CA GLN A 112 7.22 -5.16 -12.41
C GLN A 112 8.68 -5.61 -12.24
N ARG A 113 9.33 -5.95 -13.36
CA ARG A 113 10.73 -6.43 -13.35
C ARG A 113 11.65 -5.42 -12.66
N GLY A 114 12.45 -5.92 -11.71
CA GLY A 114 13.36 -5.10 -10.92
C GLY A 114 12.66 -4.22 -9.89
N LEU A 115 11.45 -4.59 -9.47
CA LEU A 115 10.65 -3.90 -8.44
C LEU A 115 10.46 -2.40 -8.73
N ARG A 116 10.28 -2.05 -10.01
CA ARG A 116 10.04 -0.65 -10.41
C ARG A 116 8.58 -0.24 -10.17
N TYR A 117 8.35 1.06 -10.18
CA TYR A 117 7.03 1.65 -10.01
C TYR A 117 6.11 1.38 -11.21
N THR A 118 4.82 1.23 -10.93
CA THR A 118 3.79 0.92 -11.93
C THR A 118 2.62 1.89 -11.78
N PRO A 119 2.35 2.75 -12.78
CA PRO A 119 1.18 3.62 -12.74
C PRO A 119 -0.13 2.82 -12.65
N THR A 120 -1.11 3.34 -11.92
CA THR A 120 -2.46 2.74 -11.80
C THR A 120 -3.09 2.33 -13.15
N PRO A 121 -3.06 3.13 -14.23
CA PRO A 121 -3.65 2.71 -15.50
C PRO A 121 -2.94 1.51 -16.15
N VAL A 122 -1.65 1.29 -15.85
CA VAL A 122 -0.89 0.15 -16.38
C VAL A 122 -1.40 -1.16 -15.74
N ILE A 123 -1.75 -1.14 -14.45
CA ILE A 123 -2.38 -2.29 -13.79
C ILE A 123 -3.74 -2.60 -14.42
N SER A 124 -4.57 -1.57 -14.65
CA SER A 124 -5.86 -1.74 -15.31
C SER A 124 -5.71 -2.32 -16.72
N HIS A 125 -4.79 -1.77 -17.52
CA HIS A 125 -4.49 -2.27 -18.86
C HIS A 125 -3.98 -3.72 -18.84
N ALA A 126 -3.09 -4.08 -17.91
CA ALA A 126 -2.59 -5.44 -17.78
C ALA A 126 -3.70 -6.45 -17.45
N ILE A 127 -4.63 -6.07 -16.56
CA ILE A 127 -5.80 -6.90 -16.25
C ILE A 127 -6.69 -7.09 -17.48
N LEU A 128 -7.01 -5.99 -18.18
CA LEU A 128 -7.91 -6.04 -19.35
C LEU A 128 -7.31 -6.77 -20.55
N THR A 129 -5.98 -6.79 -20.69
CA THR A 129 -5.30 -7.48 -21.80
C THR A 129 -4.99 -8.94 -21.51
N TYR A 130 -5.00 -9.34 -20.23
CA TYR A 130 -4.89 -10.74 -19.83
C TYR A 130 -6.22 -11.51 -19.99
N ASN A 131 -7.33 -10.83 -19.69
CA ASN A 131 -8.69 -11.40 -19.76
C ASN A 131 -9.27 -11.33 -21.18
#